data_AF-A0A0K8U0Z1-F1
#
_entry.id   AF-A0A0K8U0Z1-F1
#
_cell.length_a   1.000
_cell.length_b   1.000
_cell.length_c   1.000
_cell.angle_alpha   90.00
_cell.angle_beta   90.00
_cell.angle_gamma   90.00
#
_symmetry.space_group_name_H-M   'P 1'
#
loop_
_entity.id
_entity.type
_entity.pdbx_description
1 polymer ?
#
loop_
_entity_poly.entity_id
_entity_poly.type
_entity_poly.pdbx_seq_one_letter_code
_entity_poly.pdbx_strand_id
1 'polypeptide(L)'
;MLWTRHLVMVYMFVISLGLTFISYWSNVSALALMEKSPCLLEDLLSLNTARLLDTGGIALSVLPHLVAQWFMGMLFAYVHLGPRYPTIQKIMPVVFAGPIFLAMLPLPPRIIKDLPVLAGAVPLILTKMTMLNSAVDAAKTVYNGYQYAMNFVSNFGLSALIENEWQRLNVPCVLRVFWSIRIGQELISIVMLSDGTAPIGFFPTMQKLLVDGCETLTAVLGMTSIISVICHYIGRGFQWYLLTFDNDEEKSLGTVSAVLFYILALQTGLTSLSPDKRFVRLCRNLCLLITALLHFLHNIVSPILMSLSAARNPSRKRHVRALTVCAFLVVTPICLLAVLWSRHSPSTWLLAVTAFSVEVVVKVLVSLATYTLFLLDARRQTFWEKLDDYLYYVRAFGNSVEFCFGILLFFNGAWILVFESGEFFPL
;
A
#
# COMPACT_ATOMS: atom_id res chain seq x y z
N MET A 1 -9.41 17.01 -2.85
CA MET A 1 -7.99 17.33 -3.13
C MET A 1 -7.50 18.34 -2.11
N LEU A 2 -6.64 17.96 -1.15
CA LEU A 2 -5.79 18.95 -0.48
C LEU A 2 -4.71 19.32 -1.50
N TRP A 3 -4.99 20.37 -2.28
CA TRP A 3 -4.04 20.95 -3.23
C TRP A 3 -2.71 21.20 -2.51
N THR A 4 -1.58 20.93 -3.17
CA THR A 4 -0.21 21.19 -2.68
C THR A 4 -0.08 22.56 -2.02
N ARG A 5 -0.82 23.56 -2.52
CA ARG A 5 -0.93 24.91 -1.94
C ARG A 5 -1.40 24.93 -0.48
N HIS A 6 -2.40 24.12 -0.12
CA HIS A 6 -2.92 24.03 1.25
C HIS A 6 -1.96 23.30 2.19
N LEU A 7 -1.25 22.29 1.69
CA LEU A 7 -0.22 21.60 2.45
C LEU A 7 0.96 22.53 2.77
N VAL A 8 1.39 23.33 1.79
CA VAL A 8 2.42 24.37 1.99
C VAL A 8 1.97 25.40 3.04
N MET A 9 0.70 25.79 3.06
CA MET A 9 0.18 26.70 4.10
C MET A 9 0.28 26.09 5.51
N VAL A 10 0.00 24.79 5.65
CA VAL A 10 0.16 24.08 6.94
C VAL A 10 1.63 24.01 7.36
N TYR A 11 2.53 23.66 6.44
CA TYR A 11 3.97 23.61 6.76
C TYR A 11 4.53 24.98 7.17
N MET A 12 4.17 26.04 6.45
CA MET A 12 4.56 27.41 6.78
C MET A 12 4.02 27.83 8.16
N PHE A 13 2.80 27.41 8.53
CA PHE A 13 2.26 27.63 9.87
C PHE A 13 3.07 26.89 10.95
N VAL A 14 3.35 25.60 10.76
CA VAL A 14 4.13 24.79 11.71
C VAL A 14 5.54 25.36 11.90
N ILE A 15 6.19 25.78 10.81
CA ILE A 15 7.51 26.44 10.86
C ILE A 15 7.41 27.77 11.63
N SER A 16 6.39 28.60 11.35
CA SER A 16 6.22 29.87 12.05
C SER A 16 6.02 29.69 13.56
N LEU A 17 5.24 28.68 13.98
CA LEU A 17 5.03 28.35 15.39
C LEU A 17 6.31 27.81 16.06
N GLY A 18 7.02 26.92 15.35
CA GLY A 18 8.30 26.37 15.79
C GLY A 18 9.35 27.46 16.01
N LEU A 19 9.45 28.44 15.11
CA LEU A 19 10.38 29.56 15.23
C LEU A 19 10.11 30.41 16.47
N THR A 20 8.84 30.67 16.79
CA THR A 20 8.48 31.43 17.99
C THR A 20 8.87 30.70 19.28
N PHE A 21 8.70 29.37 19.31
CA PHE A 21 9.05 28.55 20.48
C PHE A 21 10.57 28.42 20.66
N ILE A 22 11.31 28.19 19.57
CA ILE A 22 12.78 28.14 19.61
C ILE A 22 13.35 29.50 20.00
N SER A 23 12.77 30.60 19.49
CA SER A 23 13.15 31.96 19.88
C SER A 23 12.92 32.22 21.37
N TYR A 24 11.79 31.80 21.94
CA TYR A 24 11.52 31.93 23.38
C TYR A 24 12.61 31.22 24.21
N TRP A 25 12.94 29.96 23.89
CA TRP A 25 13.97 29.20 24.61
C TRP A 25 15.37 29.82 24.48
N SER A 26 15.70 30.30 23.28
CA SER A 26 16.97 31.00 23.02
C SER A 26 17.06 32.34 23.77
N ASN A 27 15.95 33.08 23.92
CA ASN A 27 15.91 34.31 24.71
C ASN A 27 16.00 34.03 26.22
N VAL A 28 15.33 32.99 26.74
CA VAL A 28 15.44 32.59 28.16
C VAL A 28 16.86 32.16 28.51
N SER A 29 17.51 31.38 27.65
CA SER A 29 18.92 30.98 27.85
C SER A 29 19.89 32.16 27.81
N ALA A 30 19.70 33.10 26.87
CA ALA A 30 20.49 34.34 26.81
C ALA A 30 20.31 35.21 28.08
N LEU A 31 19.09 35.34 28.60
CA LEU A 31 18.82 36.11 29.81
C LEU A 31 19.41 35.45 31.07
N ALA A 32 19.41 34.12 31.16
CA ALA A 32 20.04 33.39 32.27
C ALA A 32 21.57 33.58 32.32
N LEU A 33 22.21 33.84 31.17
CA LEU A 33 23.62 34.22 31.07
C LEU A 33 23.85 35.67 31.52
N MET A 34 22.91 36.57 31.23
CA MET A 34 22.98 38.00 31.57
C MET A 34 22.64 38.31 33.05
N GLU A 35 21.77 37.52 33.70
CA GLU A 35 21.38 37.69 35.12
C GLU A 35 22.56 37.57 36.09
N LYS A 36 23.67 36.96 35.67
CA LYS A 36 24.88 36.74 36.47
C LYS A 36 25.87 37.92 36.46
N SER A 37 25.61 39.00 35.71
CA SER A 37 26.62 40.03 35.41
C SER A 37 26.11 41.47 35.57
N PRO A 38 26.97 42.43 35.97
CA PRO A 38 26.65 43.86 35.93
C PRO A 38 26.57 44.38 34.47
N CYS A 39 25.92 45.54 34.30
CA CYS A 39 25.45 46.14 33.06
C CYS A 39 26.44 46.07 31.86
N LEU A 40 26.13 45.24 30.86
CA LEU A 40 26.93 45.08 29.63
C LEU A 40 27.03 46.35 28.77
N LEU A 41 26.05 47.26 28.85
CA LEU A 41 26.07 48.52 28.11
C LEU A 41 27.20 49.44 28.58
N GLU A 42 27.50 49.43 29.88
CA GLU A 42 28.56 50.26 30.48
C GLU A 42 29.95 49.71 30.10
N ASP A 43 30.10 48.38 30.02
CA ASP A 43 31.30 47.71 29.50
C ASP A 43 31.52 47.96 27.99
N LEU A 44 30.44 48.05 27.20
CA LEU A 44 30.49 48.35 25.76
C LEU A 44 30.83 49.83 25.50
N LEU A 45 30.22 50.74 26.27
CA LEU A 45 30.42 52.19 26.14
C LEU A 45 31.80 52.62 26.65
N SER A 46 32.37 51.90 27.62
CA SER A 46 33.73 52.12 28.13
C SER A 46 34.85 51.49 27.29
N LEU A 47 34.51 50.81 26.17
CA LEU A 47 35.47 50.17 25.25
C LEU A 47 36.50 49.29 25.98
N ASN A 48 36.06 48.54 26.99
CA ASN A 48 36.95 47.69 27.79
C ASN A 48 37.31 46.40 27.01
N THR A 49 38.29 46.53 26.11
CA THR A 49 38.77 45.48 25.21
C THR A 49 39.23 44.21 25.93
N ALA A 50 39.71 44.32 27.18
CA ALA A 50 40.16 43.20 27.99
C ALA A 50 39.01 42.30 28.47
N ARG A 51 37.81 42.86 28.71
CA ARG A 51 36.62 42.12 29.18
C ARG A 51 35.71 41.65 28.03
N LEU A 52 35.74 42.37 26.92
CA LEU A 52 34.94 42.08 25.71
C LEU A 52 35.51 40.94 24.86
N LEU A 53 36.85 40.78 24.82
CA LEU A 53 37.55 39.84 23.93
C LEU A 53 38.08 38.58 24.63
N ASP A 54 37.83 38.44 25.94
CA ASP A 54 38.18 37.22 26.66
C ASP A 54 37.35 36.02 26.14
N THR A 55 37.94 34.83 26.07
CA THR A 55 37.34 33.65 25.43
C THR A 55 36.10 33.13 26.21
N GLY A 56 35.95 33.56 27.47
CA GLY A 56 34.76 33.39 28.31
C GLY A 56 33.94 34.66 28.52
N GLY A 57 34.20 35.72 27.75
CA GLY A 57 33.51 37.01 27.86
C GLY A 57 32.01 36.89 27.59
N ILE A 58 31.22 37.56 28.41
CA ILE A 58 29.75 37.53 28.33
C ILE A 58 29.27 38.03 26.95
N ALA A 59 29.95 39.02 26.36
CA ALA A 59 29.67 39.53 25.02
C ALA A 59 29.85 38.45 23.93
N LEU A 60 30.91 37.64 24.00
CA LEU A 60 31.17 36.55 23.06
C LEU A 60 30.14 35.42 23.22
N SER A 61 29.66 35.17 24.45
CA SER A 61 28.62 34.17 24.73
C SER A 61 27.20 34.60 24.33
N VAL A 62 26.89 35.90 24.35
CA VAL A 62 25.57 36.47 23.95
C VAL A 62 25.47 36.69 22.44
N LEU A 63 26.59 36.94 21.76
CA LEU A 63 26.67 37.11 20.31
C LEU A 63 25.98 35.99 19.49
N PRO A 64 26.20 34.69 19.74
CA PRO A 64 25.52 33.62 18.99
C PRO A 64 24.00 33.63 19.20
N HIS A 65 23.53 33.98 20.41
CA HIS A 65 22.10 34.12 20.68
C HIS A 65 21.51 35.32 19.92
N LEU A 66 22.21 36.45 19.85
CA LEU A 66 21.78 37.62 19.08
C LEU A 66 21.68 37.32 17.58
N VAL A 67 22.70 36.67 17.01
CA VAL A 67 22.72 36.26 15.60
C VAL A 67 21.59 35.27 15.30
N ALA A 68 21.36 34.30 16.18
CA ALA A 68 20.28 33.33 16.04
C ALA A 68 18.89 33.99 16.09
N GLN A 69 18.66 34.95 17.01
CA GLN A 69 17.39 35.69 17.09
C GLN A 69 17.13 36.55 15.86
N TRP A 70 18.17 37.23 15.36
CA TRP A 70 18.07 38.03 14.14
C TRP A 70 17.73 37.15 12.93
N PHE A 71 18.39 36.00 12.78
CA PHE A 71 18.11 35.04 11.71
C PHE A 71 16.69 34.46 11.82
N MET A 72 16.26 34.04 13.02
CA MET A 72 14.90 33.53 13.24
C MET A 72 13.83 34.57 12.93
N GLY A 73 14.06 35.84 13.30
CA GLY A 73 13.13 36.93 12.99
C GLY A 73 13.04 37.24 11.49
N MET A 74 14.15 37.16 10.74
CA MET A 74 14.13 37.26 9.28
C MET A 74 13.40 36.08 8.63
N LEU A 75 13.65 34.86 9.11
CA LEU A 75 12.99 33.66 8.61
C LEU A 75 11.48 33.72 8.88
N PHE A 76 11.06 34.18 10.06
CA PHE A 76 9.65 34.39 10.39
C PHE A 76 9.01 35.44 9.48
N ALA A 77 9.70 36.56 9.19
CA ALA A 77 9.20 37.59 8.29
C ALA A 77 8.97 37.09 6.86
N TYR A 78 9.75 36.10 6.41
CA TYR A 78 9.63 35.48 5.09
C TYR A 78 8.54 34.39 5.03
N VAL A 79 8.44 33.57 6.08
CA VAL A 79 7.55 32.39 6.16
C VAL A 79 6.12 32.75 6.56
N HIS A 80 5.93 33.84 7.31
CA HIS A 80 4.60 34.21 7.82
C HIS A 80 3.59 34.53 6.70
N LEU A 81 2.44 33.87 6.77
CA LEU A 81 1.34 33.92 5.78
C LEU A 81 0.32 35.04 5.99
N GLY A 82 0.50 35.88 7.01
CA GLY A 82 -0.49 36.90 7.40
C GLY A 82 -0.39 38.22 6.66
N PRO A 83 -1.16 39.23 7.11
CA PRO A 83 -1.20 40.53 6.45
C PRO A 83 0.20 41.15 6.45
N ARG A 84 0.76 41.31 5.24
CA ARG A 84 2.11 41.83 5.02
C ARG A 84 2.11 43.35 5.12
N TYR A 85 2.04 43.86 6.33
CA TYR A 85 2.36 45.27 6.56
C TYR A 85 3.88 45.44 6.42
N PRO A 86 4.37 46.32 5.52
CA PRO A 86 5.80 46.47 5.26
C PRO A 86 6.57 46.96 6.50
N THR A 87 5.88 47.62 7.43
CA THR A 87 6.41 48.05 8.72
C THR A 87 6.66 46.88 9.67
N ILE A 88 5.69 45.98 9.83
CA ILE A 88 5.79 44.81 10.72
C ILE A 88 6.87 43.84 10.25
N GLN A 89 7.03 43.65 8.93
CA GLN A 89 8.08 42.77 8.39
C GLN A 89 9.49 43.29 8.69
N LYS A 90 9.70 44.61 8.55
CA LYS A 90 11.01 45.23 8.84
C LYS A 90 11.34 45.23 10.34
N ILE A 91 10.32 45.29 11.20
CA ILE A 91 10.49 45.35 12.66
C ILE A 91 10.65 43.94 13.26
N MET A 92 10.26 42.87 12.57
CA MET A 92 10.26 41.50 13.11
C MET A 92 11.60 41.01 13.67
N PRO A 93 12.76 41.20 13.01
CA PRO A 93 14.05 40.82 13.60
C PRO A 93 14.37 41.58 14.89
N VAL A 94 13.91 42.83 14.98
CA VAL A 94 14.05 43.67 16.17
C VAL A 94 13.14 43.20 17.30
N VAL A 95 11.93 42.70 17.01
CA VAL A 95 11.04 42.10 18.02
C VAL A 95 11.66 40.84 18.62
N PHE A 96 12.22 39.96 17.79
CA PHE A 96 12.85 38.71 18.24
C PHE A 96 14.12 38.94 19.07
N ALA A 97 14.92 39.94 18.70
CA ALA A 97 16.13 40.35 19.42
C ALA A 97 15.87 41.33 20.57
N GLY A 98 14.66 41.88 20.67
CA GLY A 98 14.24 42.88 21.65
C GLY A 98 14.57 42.52 23.09
N PRO A 99 14.34 41.28 23.56
CA PRO A 99 14.70 40.88 24.91
C PRO A 99 16.18 41.00 25.23
N ILE A 100 17.06 40.70 24.27
CA ILE A 100 18.51 40.80 24.44
C ILE A 100 18.93 42.27 24.49
N PHE A 101 18.38 43.12 23.60
CA PHE A 101 18.68 44.56 23.60
C PHE A 101 18.20 45.27 24.88
N LEU A 102 16.99 44.96 25.35
CA LEU A 102 16.42 45.54 26.57
C LEU A 102 17.13 45.01 27.83
N ALA A 103 17.61 43.77 27.83
CA ALA A 103 18.41 43.22 28.93
C ALA A 103 19.84 43.81 29.01
N MET A 104 20.32 44.54 28.00
CA MET A 104 21.55 45.32 28.11
C MET A 104 21.38 46.59 28.96
N LEU A 105 20.14 47.04 29.20
CA LEU A 105 19.84 48.17 30.07
C LEU A 105 19.68 47.75 31.55
N PRO A 106 19.94 48.65 32.51
CA PRO A 106 19.71 48.40 33.93
C PRO A 106 18.20 48.38 34.25
N LEU A 107 17.56 47.23 34.05
CA LEU A 107 16.14 47.02 34.34
C LEU A 107 15.96 46.16 35.62
N PRO A 108 14.86 46.34 36.37
CA PRO A 108 14.57 45.51 37.53
C PRO A 108 14.34 44.04 37.11
N PRO A 109 14.80 43.06 37.93
CA PRO A 109 14.82 41.64 37.56
C PRO A 109 13.42 41.03 37.33
N ARG A 110 12.35 41.69 37.81
CA ARG A 110 10.97 41.30 37.52
C ARG A 110 10.61 41.53 36.05
N ILE A 111 11.03 42.66 35.47
CA ILE A 111 10.73 43.01 34.07
C ILE A 111 11.55 42.15 33.10
N ILE A 112 12.77 41.76 33.48
CA ILE A 112 13.65 40.92 32.66
C ILE A 112 13.05 39.52 32.43
N LYS A 113 12.38 38.95 33.45
CA LYS A 113 11.75 37.63 33.36
C LYS A 113 10.55 37.58 32.40
N ASP A 114 9.79 38.67 32.30
CA ASP A 114 8.59 38.75 31.46
C ASP A 114 8.89 39.17 30.01
N LEU A 115 10.13 39.59 29.73
CA LEU A 115 10.54 40.18 28.46
C LEU A 115 10.49 39.21 27.25
N PRO A 116 10.92 37.93 27.37
CA PRO A 116 10.77 36.97 26.27
C PRO A 116 9.30 36.65 25.96
N VAL A 117 8.42 36.73 26.96
CA VAL A 117 6.98 36.49 26.79
C VAL A 117 6.35 37.61 25.97
N LEU A 118 6.73 38.86 26.24
CA LEU A 118 6.26 40.02 25.48
C LEU A 118 6.75 39.99 24.02
N ALA A 119 8.00 39.61 23.79
CA ALA A 119 8.56 39.47 22.44
C ALA A 119 7.90 38.33 21.65
N GLY A 120 7.56 37.21 22.30
CA GLY A 120 6.81 36.11 21.69
C GLY A 120 5.33 36.43 21.43
N ALA A 121 4.74 37.40 22.12
CA ALA A 121 3.32 37.74 21.99
C ALA A 121 2.97 38.28 20.59
N VAL A 122 3.82 39.13 19.99
CA VAL A 122 3.56 39.72 18.67
C VAL A 122 3.53 38.66 17.56
N PRO A 123 4.53 37.75 17.43
CA PRO A 123 4.47 36.63 16.49
C PRO A 123 3.28 35.69 16.75
N LEU A 124 2.93 35.41 18.02
CA LEU A 124 1.80 34.54 18.36
C LEU A 124 0.44 35.14 17.96
N ILE A 125 0.26 36.45 18.14
CA ILE A 125 -0.97 37.14 17.70
C ILE A 125 -1.07 37.09 16.17
N LEU A 126 0.04 37.31 15.46
CA LEU A 126 0.09 37.21 14.00
C LEU A 126 -0.24 35.80 13.52
N THR A 127 0.35 34.74 14.10
CA THR A 127 0.05 33.34 13.73
C THR A 127 -1.39 32.97 14.07
N LYS A 128 -1.94 33.46 15.18
CA LYS A 128 -3.35 33.26 15.56
C LYS A 128 -4.30 33.90 14.54
N MET A 129 -4.02 35.14 14.13
CA MET A 129 -4.83 35.83 13.11
C MET A 129 -4.78 35.11 11.77
N THR A 130 -3.62 34.59 11.37
CA THR A 130 -3.54 33.74 10.16
C THR A 130 -4.34 32.47 10.28
N MET A 131 -4.28 31.80 11.43
CA MET A 131 -5.02 30.56 11.64
C MET A 131 -6.52 30.79 11.53
N LEU A 132 -7.02 31.89 12.10
CA LEU A 132 -8.44 32.22 12.07
C LEU A 132 -8.92 32.51 10.63
N ASN A 133 -8.15 33.28 9.87
CA ASN A 133 -8.48 33.58 8.47
C ASN A 133 -8.43 32.32 7.59
N SER A 134 -7.38 31.51 7.71
CA SER A 134 -7.25 30.27 6.93
C SER A 134 -8.21 29.16 7.38
N ALA A 135 -8.71 29.19 8.61
CA ALA A 135 -9.69 28.22 9.10
C ALA A 135 -11.00 28.29 8.32
N VAL A 136 -11.45 29.49 7.92
CA VAL A 136 -12.66 29.67 7.12
C VAL A 136 -12.51 29.05 5.73
N ASP A 137 -11.37 29.30 5.08
CA ASP A 137 -11.08 28.73 3.76
C ASP A 137 -10.89 27.21 3.81
N ALA A 138 -10.25 26.70 4.86
CA ALA A 138 -10.10 25.27 5.10
C ALA A 138 -11.48 24.61 5.34
N ALA A 139 -12.32 25.20 6.18
CA ALA A 139 -13.68 24.73 6.43
C ALA A 139 -14.53 24.71 5.15
N LYS A 140 -14.45 25.77 4.34
CA LYS A 140 -15.12 25.81 3.03
C LYS A 140 -14.62 24.72 2.09
N THR A 141 -13.32 24.48 2.06
CA THR A 141 -12.72 23.42 1.22
C THR A 141 -13.14 22.02 1.68
N VAL A 142 -13.18 21.76 2.99
CA VAL A 142 -13.67 20.50 3.56
C VAL A 142 -15.16 20.31 3.26
N TYR A 143 -15.98 21.36 3.46
CA TYR A 143 -17.40 21.34 3.17
C TYR A 143 -17.67 21.06 1.68
N ASN A 144 -16.96 21.74 0.78
CA ASN A 144 -17.06 21.50 -0.66
C ASN A 144 -16.62 20.09 -1.03
N GLY A 145 -15.56 19.57 -0.40
CA GLY A 145 -15.09 18.19 -0.58
C GLY A 145 -16.12 17.16 -0.10
N TYR A 146 -16.76 17.41 1.04
CA TYR A 146 -17.84 16.58 1.58
C TYR A 146 -19.07 16.60 0.67
N GLN A 147 -19.51 17.77 0.22
CA GLN A 147 -20.63 17.90 -0.71
C GLN A 147 -20.33 17.20 -2.04
N TYR A 148 -19.11 17.35 -2.57
CA TYR A 148 -18.69 16.60 -3.77
C TYR A 148 -18.76 15.09 -3.55
N ALA A 149 -18.21 14.58 -2.43
CA ALA A 149 -18.24 13.16 -2.11
C ALA A 149 -19.67 12.65 -1.95
N MET A 150 -20.52 13.38 -1.23
CA MET A 150 -21.92 13.01 -1.00
C MET A 150 -22.74 13.02 -2.29
N ASN A 151 -22.58 14.05 -3.14
CA ASN A 151 -23.22 14.11 -4.45
C ASN A 151 -22.75 12.96 -5.36
N PHE A 152 -21.46 12.61 -5.32
CA PHE A 152 -20.95 11.49 -6.08
C PHE A 152 -21.51 10.15 -5.58
N VAL A 153 -21.56 9.93 -4.26
CA VAL A 153 -22.15 8.73 -3.65
C VAL A 153 -23.64 8.63 -3.96
N SER A 154 -24.37 9.75 -3.93
CA SER A 154 -25.81 9.78 -4.26
C SER A 154 -26.07 9.41 -5.72
N ASN A 155 -25.21 9.83 -6.65
CA ASN A 155 -25.43 9.61 -8.08
C ASN A 155 -24.87 8.28 -8.60
N PHE A 156 -23.70 7.84 -8.09
CA PHE A 156 -22.96 6.68 -8.61
C PHE A 156 -22.77 5.56 -7.58
N GLY A 157 -23.16 5.77 -6.32
CA GLY A 157 -22.95 4.83 -5.23
C GLY A 157 -21.55 4.92 -4.60
N LEU A 158 -21.41 4.29 -3.43
CA LEU A 158 -20.16 4.28 -2.66
C LEU A 158 -19.06 3.48 -3.37
N SER A 159 -19.41 2.38 -4.03
CA SER A 159 -18.46 1.51 -4.75
C SER A 159 -17.73 2.29 -5.86
N ALA A 160 -18.46 3.08 -6.63
CA ALA A 160 -17.88 3.89 -7.70
C ALA A 160 -16.95 4.98 -7.15
N LEU A 161 -17.27 5.56 -5.98
CA LEU A 161 -16.40 6.55 -5.35
C LEU A 161 -15.08 5.89 -4.95
N ILE A 162 -15.15 4.73 -4.30
CA ILE A 162 -13.97 3.97 -3.87
C ILE A 162 -13.14 3.59 -5.09
N GLU A 163 -13.74 3.06 -6.15
CA GLU A 163 -13.02 2.67 -7.37
C GLU A 163 -12.33 3.88 -8.04
N ASN A 164 -13.04 5.00 -8.19
CA ASN A 164 -12.48 6.22 -8.75
C ASN A 164 -11.31 6.75 -7.92
N GLU A 165 -11.45 6.78 -6.59
CA GLU A 165 -10.38 7.20 -5.68
C GLU A 165 -9.20 6.21 -5.68
N TRP A 166 -9.48 4.91 -5.78
CA TRP A 166 -8.49 3.84 -5.85
C TRP A 166 -7.62 3.96 -7.10
N GLN A 167 -8.24 4.26 -8.25
CA GLN A 167 -7.54 4.54 -9.49
C GLN A 167 -6.79 5.87 -9.43
N ARG A 168 -7.42 6.95 -8.93
CA ARG A 168 -6.82 8.29 -8.83
C ARG A 168 -5.55 8.30 -7.99
N LEU A 169 -5.57 7.61 -6.86
CA LEU A 169 -4.41 7.52 -5.95
C LEU A 169 -3.39 6.47 -6.40
N ASN A 170 -3.69 5.70 -7.45
CA ASN A 170 -2.88 4.58 -7.92
C ASN A 170 -2.47 3.66 -6.75
N VAL A 171 -3.44 3.35 -5.87
CA VAL A 171 -3.24 2.61 -4.63
C VAL A 171 -2.45 1.31 -4.84
N PRO A 172 -2.73 0.51 -5.89
CA PRO A 172 -1.92 -0.68 -6.17
C PRO A 172 -0.43 -0.37 -6.36
N CYS A 173 -0.09 0.72 -7.04
CA CYS A 173 1.32 1.09 -7.24
C CYS A 173 2.01 1.44 -5.91
N VAL A 174 1.35 2.23 -5.07
CA VAL A 174 1.87 2.60 -3.74
C VAL A 174 2.09 1.36 -2.88
N LEU A 175 1.11 0.44 -2.86
CA LEU A 175 1.20 -0.82 -2.12
C LEU A 175 2.36 -1.71 -2.60
N ARG A 176 2.60 -1.78 -3.91
CA ARG A 176 3.74 -2.53 -4.48
C ARG A 176 5.08 -1.94 -4.07
N VAL A 177 5.21 -0.62 -4.13
CA VAL A 177 6.44 0.07 -3.70
C VAL A 177 6.68 -0.14 -2.21
N PHE A 178 5.64 0.03 -1.39
CA PHE A 178 5.69 -0.24 0.05
C PHE A 178 6.17 -1.67 0.35
N TRP A 179 5.55 -2.67 -0.27
CA TRP A 179 5.91 -4.07 -0.04
C TRP A 179 7.33 -4.39 -0.52
N SER A 180 7.73 -3.87 -1.68
CA SER A 180 9.07 -4.07 -2.23
C SER A 180 10.16 -3.44 -1.37
N ILE A 181 9.92 -2.24 -0.83
CA ILE A 181 10.83 -1.58 0.12
C ILE A 181 10.95 -2.41 1.40
N ARG A 182 9.83 -2.90 1.94
CA ARG A 182 9.82 -3.72 3.16
C ARG A 182 10.63 -5.01 2.98
N ILE A 183 10.39 -5.75 1.90
CA ILE A 183 11.17 -6.97 1.58
C ILE A 183 12.64 -6.65 1.32
N GLY A 184 12.92 -5.53 0.64
CA GLY A 184 14.28 -5.07 0.41
C GLY A 184 15.03 -4.76 1.70
N GLN A 185 14.37 -4.10 2.66
CA GLN A 185 14.92 -3.83 3.98
C GLN A 185 15.26 -5.13 4.73
N GLU A 186 14.36 -6.12 4.73
CA GLU A 186 14.61 -7.41 5.37
C GLU A 186 15.68 -8.24 4.67
N LEU A 187 15.77 -8.15 3.33
CA LEU A 187 16.84 -8.79 2.59
C LEU A 187 18.21 -8.17 2.97
N ILE A 188 18.28 -6.84 3.05
CA ILE A 188 19.49 -6.13 3.47
C ILE A 188 19.85 -6.48 4.91
N SER A 189 18.87 -6.56 5.82
CA SER A 189 19.12 -6.92 7.22
C SER A 189 19.74 -8.32 7.33
N ILE A 190 19.20 -9.30 6.60
CA ILE A 190 19.72 -10.68 6.56
C ILE A 190 21.14 -10.72 5.99
N VAL A 191 21.42 -9.97 4.92
CA VAL A 191 22.75 -9.93 4.29
C VAL A 191 23.78 -9.26 5.20
N MET A 192 23.41 -8.17 5.88
CA MET A 192 24.32 -7.41 6.75
C MET A 192 24.61 -8.11 8.09
N LEU A 193 23.64 -8.85 8.63
CA LEU A 193 23.77 -9.63 9.86
C LEU A 193 24.39 -11.03 9.62
N SER A 194 24.59 -11.43 8.37
CA SER A 194 25.24 -12.68 8.04
C SER A 194 26.74 -12.54 8.25
N ASP A 195 27.21 -12.75 9.49
CA ASP A 195 28.61 -13.03 9.76
C ASP A 195 29.05 -14.15 8.82
N GLY A 196 30.09 -13.92 8.02
CA GLY A 196 30.45 -14.68 6.81
C GLY A 196 30.83 -16.16 6.97
N THR A 197 30.35 -16.82 8.02
CA THR A 197 30.62 -18.21 8.39
C THR A 197 29.53 -19.19 7.95
N ALA A 198 28.33 -18.74 7.58
CA ALA A 198 27.25 -19.61 7.09
C ALA A 198 26.79 -19.22 5.67
N PRO A 199 26.69 -20.17 4.72
CA PRO A 199 26.12 -19.88 3.41
C PRO A 199 24.65 -19.49 3.55
N ILE A 200 24.27 -18.35 2.97
CA ILE A 200 22.88 -17.88 2.93
C ILE A 200 22.06 -18.88 2.10
N GLY A 201 21.29 -19.73 2.78
CA GLY A 201 20.43 -20.70 2.12
C GLY A 201 19.26 -19.98 1.42
N PHE A 202 19.08 -20.21 0.11
CA PHE A 202 18.00 -19.59 -0.66
C PHE A 202 16.60 -19.87 -0.08
N PHE A 203 16.33 -21.12 0.28
CA PHE A 203 15.03 -21.54 0.82
C PHE A 203 14.70 -20.90 2.18
N PRO A 204 15.56 -20.95 3.22
CA PRO A 204 15.27 -20.30 4.50
C PRO A 204 15.18 -18.78 4.38
N THR A 205 15.98 -18.15 3.53
CA THR A 205 15.84 -16.70 3.25
C THR A 205 14.49 -16.39 2.63
N MET A 206 14.05 -17.15 1.61
CA MET A 206 12.76 -16.90 0.96
C MET A 206 11.58 -17.17 1.90
N GLN A 207 11.66 -18.20 2.74
CA GLN A 207 10.66 -18.48 3.78
C GLN A 207 10.54 -17.30 4.74
N LYS A 208 11.66 -16.78 5.26
CA LYS A 208 11.67 -15.63 6.17
C LYS A 208 11.07 -14.39 5.52
N LEU A 209 11.51 -14.03 4.32
CA LEU A 209 10.99 -12.87 3.59
C LEU A 209 9.49 -12.95 3.33
N LEU A 210 8.96 -14.12 2.95
CA LEU A 210 7.54 -14.30 2.72
C LEU A 210 6.71 -14.18 4.01
N VAL A 211 7.21 -14.69 5.12
CA VAL A 211 6.53 -14.63 6.43
C VAL A 211 6.49 -13.21 6.97
N ASP A 212 7.61 -12.49 6.88
CA ASP A 212 7.74 -11.10 7.34
C ASP A 212 6.99 -10.14 6.40
N GLY A 213 6.85 -10.52 5.12
CA GLY A 213 6.03 -9.86 4.11
C GLY A 213 4.52 -10.01 4.29
N CYS A 214 4.06 -10.83 5.25
CA CYS A 214 2.64 -11.09 5.54
C CYS A 214 2.23 -10.71 6.98
N GLU A 215 3.06 -9.99 7.71
CA GLU A 215 2.83 -9.75 9.14
C GLU A 215 1.61 -8.86 9.43
N THR A 216 1.47 -7.76 8.68
CA THR A 216 0.37 -6.81 8.84
C THR A 216 -0.64 -6.93 7.70
N LEU A 217 -1.89 -6.51 7.94
CA LEU A 217 -2.91 -6.43 6.89
C LEU A 217 -2.46 -5.55 5.71
N THR A 218 -1.72 -4.48 6.00
CA THR A 218 -1.12 -3.61 4.98
C THR A 218 -0.04 -4.32 4.17
N ALA A 219 0.78 -5.17 4.80
CA ALA A 219 1.76 -6.00 4.10
C ALA A 219 1.09 -7.06 3.23
N VAL A 220 0.00 -7.69 3.71
CA VAL A 220 -0.80 -8.62 2.91
C VAL A 220 -1.43 -7.92 1.70
N LEU A 221 -1.99 -6.70 1.85
CA LEU A 221 -2.47 -5.89 0.71
C LEU A 221 -1.34 -5.52 -0.27
N GLY A 222 -0.14 -5.26 0.25
CA GLY A 222 1.07 -5.09 -0.55
C GLY A 222 1.38 -6.34 -1.39
N MET A 223 1.39 -7.50 -0.74
CA MET A 223 1.62 -8.79 -1.37
C MET A 223 0.55 -9.11 -2.42
N THR A 224 -0.73 -8.87 -2.14
CA THR A 224 -1.83 -9.11 -3.09
C THR A 224 -1.66 -8.28 -4.35
N SER A 225 -1.14 -7.05 -4.23
CA SER A 225 -0.85 -6.19 -5.37
C SER A 225 0.32 -6.71 -6.23
N ILE A 226 1.34 -7.31 -5.63
CA ILE A 226 2.44 -7.98 -6.37
C ILE A 226 1.92 -9.25 -7.06
N ILE A 227 1.17 -10.08 -6.33
CA ILE A 227 0.53 -11.27 -6.87
C ILE A 227 -0.39 -10.94 -8.05
N SER A 228 -1.16 -9.85 -7.95
CA SER A 228 -2.00 -9.32 -9.03
C SER A 228 -1.23 -9.12 -10.33
N VAL A 229 -0.06 -8.47 -10.24
CA VAL A 229 0.81 -8.18 -11.37
C VAL A 229 1.39 -9.47 -11.96
N ILE A 230 1.85 -10.39 -11.10
CA ILE A 230 2.34 -11.71 -11.53
C ILE A 230 1.24 -12.47 -12.30
N CYS A 231 0.03 -12.52 -11.74
CA CYS A 231 -1.11 -13.21 -12.36
C CYS A 231 -1.52 -12.57 -13.69
N HIS A 232 -1.52 -11.24 -13.75
CA HIS A 232 -1.80 -10.50 -14.99
C HIS A 232 -0.77 -10.84 -16.09
N TYR A 233 0.53 -10.86 -15.77
CA TYR A 233 1.55 -11.23 -16.74
C TYR A 233 1.50 -12.71 -17.16
N ILE A 234 1.14 -13.62 -16.24
CA ILE A 234 0.92 -15.03 -16.58
C ILE A 234 -0.23 -15.15 -17.60
N GLY A 235 -1.38 -14.52 -17.33
CA GLY A 235 -2.53 -14.52 -18.24
C GLY A 235 -2.19 -13.95 -19.61
N ARG A 236 -1.53 -12.79 -19.63
CA ARG A 236 -1.04 -12.16 -20.86
C ARG A 236 -0.06 -13.06 -21.62
N GLY A 237 0.79 -13.81 -20.92
CA GLY A 237 1.69 -14.79 -21.52
C GLY A 237 0.94 -15.90 -22.26
N PHE A 238 -0.12 -16.45 -21.67
CA PHE A 238 -0.96 -17.45 -22.32
C PHE A 238 -1.75 -16.89 -23.51
N GLN A 239 -2.30 -15.67 -23.40
CA GLN A 239 -3.00 -15.01 -24.50
C GLN A 239 -2.06 -14.68 -25.66
N TRP A 240 -0.86 -14.20 -25.36
CA TRP A 240 0.19 -13.97 -26.35
C TRP A 240 0.55 -15.28 -27.07
N TYR A 241 0.68 -16.39 -26.34
CA TYR A 241 0.92 -17.71 -26.92
C TYR A 241 -0.24 -18.17 -27.84
N LEU A 242 -1.48 -17.89 -27.44
CA LEU A 242 -2.70 -18.21 -28.18
C LEU A 242 -3.01 -17.24 -29.34
N LEU A 243 -2.25 -16.15 -29.49
CA LEU A 243 -2.47 -15.05 -30.46
C LEU A 243 -3.82 -14.36 -30.31
N THR A 244 -4.24 -14.12 -29.07
CA THR A 244 -5.49 -13.42 -28.75
C THR A 244 -5.14 -12.09 -28.09
N PHE A 245 -4.92 -11.06 -28.89
CA PHE A 245 -4.42 -9.75 -28.44
C PHE A 245 -5.53 -8.77 -27.98
N ASP A 246 -6.79 -9.01 -28.36
CA ASP A 246 -7.90 -8.06 -28.17
C ASP A 246 -8.88 -8.45 -27.03
N ASN A 247 -8.55 -9.43 -26.19
CA ASN A 247 -9.45 -9.79 -25.07
C ASN A 247 -9.22 -8.85 -23.88
N ASP A 248 -10.11 -7.86 -23.72
CA ASP A 248 -10.17 -6.90 -22.60
C ASP A 248 -10.37 -7.56 -21.21
N GLU A 249 -10.60 -8.87 -21.14
CA GLU A 249 -10.62 -9.66 -19.89
C GLU A 249 -9.26 -9.65 -19.14
N GLU A 250 -8.19 -9.13 -19.74
CA GLU A 250 -6.85 -9.03 -19.15
C GLU A 250 -6.78 -8.25 -17.83
N LYS A 251 -7.53 -7.16 -17.71
CA LYS A 251 -7.53 -6.33 -16.48
C LYS A 251 -8.27 -7.01 -15.33
N SER A 252 -9.20 -7.92 -15.61
CA SER A 252 -9.97 -8.60 -14.57
C SER A 252 -9.22 -9.76 -13.95
N LEU A 253 -8.36 -10.49 -14.69
CA LEU A 253 -7.62 -11.63 -14.12
C LEU A 253 -6.75 -11.22 -12.94
N GLY A 254 -5.93 -10.18 -13.11
CA GLY A 254 -5.03 -9.68 -12.08
C GLY A 254 -5.80 -9.16 -10.85
N THR A 255 -6.91 -8.46 -11.06
CA THR A 255 -7.70 -7.92 -9.94
C THR A 255 -8.48 -9.00 -9.20
N VAL A 256 -9.10 -9.94 -9.92
CA VAL A 256 -9.84 -11.07 -9.33
C VAL A 256 -8.92 -11.99 -8.53
N SER A 257 -7.74 -12.32 -9.06
CA SER A 257 -6.73 -13.11 -8.33
C SER A 257 -6.23 -12.41 -7.07
N ALA A 258 -6.04 -11.08 -7.12
CA ALA A 258 -5.66 -10.29 -5.95
C ALA A 258 -6.75 -10.30 -4.86
N VAL A 259 -8.01 -10.09 -5.26
CA VAL A 259 -9.17 -10.11 -4.35
C VAL A 259 -9.34 -11.50 -3.74
N LEU A 260 -9.27 -12.57 -4.56
CA LEU A 260 -9.38 -13.95 -4.09
C LEU A 260 -8.29 -14.27 -3.05
N PHE A 261 -7.04 -13.95 -3.37
CA PHE A 261 -5.93 -14.19 -2.45
C PHE A 261 -6.07 -13.37 -1.16
N TYR A 262 -6.54 -12.11 -1.25
CA TYR A 262 -6.81 -11.29 -0.07
C TYR A 262 -7.90 -11.89 0.82
N ILE A 263 -9.02 -12.34 0.22
CA ILE A 263 -10.11 -12.99 0.95
C ILE A 263 -9.61 -14.27 1.63
N LEU A 264 -8.84 -15.11 0.94
CA LEU A 264 -8.24 -16.30 1.54
C LEU A 264 -7.31 -15.98 2.71
N ALA A 265 -6.50 -14.92 2.59
CA ALA A 265 -5.61 -14.47 3.66
C ALA A 265 -6.40 -13.96 4.89
N LEU A 266 -7.50 -13.24 4.67
CA LEU A 266 -8.38 -12.79 5.75
C LEU A 266 -9.13 -13.95 6.42
N GLN A 267 -9.73 -14.84 5.64
CA GLN A 267 -10.50 -15.98 6.14
C GLN A 267 -9.63 -16.93 6.97
N THR A 268 -8.36 -17.11 6.59
CA THR A 268 -7.42 -17.97 7.32
C THR A 268 -6.75 -17.27 8.52
N GLY A 269 -7.02 -15.98 8.74
CA GLY A 269 -6.38 -15.21 9.80
C GLY A 269 -4.86 -15.15 9.64
N LEU A 270 -4.34 -15.00 8.41
CA LEU A 270 -2.92 -15.17 8.10
C LEU A 270 -1.99 -14.32 9.00
N THR A 271 -2.42 -13.12 9.37
CA THR A 271 -1.67 -12.18 10.20
C THR A 271 -1.61 -12.57 11.68
N SER A 272 -2.62 -13.27 12.21
CA SER A 272 -2.68 -13.66 13.64
C SER A 272 -1.92 -14.95 13.97
N LEU A 273 -1.45 -15.66 12.94
CA LEU A 273 -0.70 -16.91 13.09
C LEU A 273 0.76 -16.68 13.45
N SER A 274 1.35 -17.66 14.14
CA SER A 274 2.79 -17.73 14.38
C SER A 274 3.58 -17.87 13.07
N PRO A 275 4.85 -17.39 13.00
CA PRO A 275 5.67 -17.38 11.79
C PRO A 275 5.72 -18.71 11.02
N ASP A 276 5.92 -19.84 11.71
CA ASP A 276 6.02 -21.16 11.08
C ASP A 276 4.69 -21.62 10.47
N LYS A 277 3.59 -21.41 11.19
CA LYS A 277 2.24 -21.75 10.71
C LYS A 277 1.80 -20.81 9.58
N ARG A 278 2.23 -19.55 9.64
CA ARG A 278 1.95 -18.54 8.62
C ARG A 278 2.54 -18.92 7.27
N PHE A 279 3.79 -19.41 7.23
CA PHE A 279 4.40 -19.87 5.99
C PHE A 279 3.60 -20.99 5.34
N VAL A 280 3.25 -22.03 6.11
CA VAL A 280 2.48 -23.17 5.60
C VAL A 280 1.11 -22.71 5.07
N ARG A 281 0.42 -21.81 5.79
CA ARG A 281 -0.86 -21.27 5.34
C ARG A 281 -0.73 -20.39 4.09
N LEU A 282 0.33 -19.61 3.99
CA LEU A 282 0.63 -18.83 2.79
C LEU A 282 0.84 -19.76 1.57
N CYS A 283 1.62 -20.83 1.71
CA CYS A 283 1.78 -21.83 0.66
C CYS A 283 0.44 -22.48 0.27
N ARG A 284 -0.40 -22.83 1.25
CA ARG A 284 -1.75 -23.38 1.01
C ARG A 284 -2.64 -22.42 0.22
N ASN A 285 -2.58 -21.12 0.54
CA ASN A 285 -3.33 -20.07 -0.16
C ASN A 285 -2.80 -19.87 -1.59
N LEU A 286 -1.48 -19.91 -1.78
CA LEU A 286 -0.86 -19.84 -3.11
C LEU A 286 -1.22 -21.05 -3.98
N CYS A 287 -1.29 -22.26 -3.41
CA CYS A 287 -1.76 -23.44 -4.14
C CYS A 287 -3.21 -23.29 -4.61
N LEU A 288 -4.11 -22.80 -3.74
CA LEU A 288 -5.50 -22.52 -4.13
C LEU A 288 -5.58 -21.44 -5.21
N LEU A 289 -4.74 -20.40 -5.10
CA LEU A 289 -4.64 -19.37 -6.12
C LEU A 289 -4.18 -19.94 -7.47
N ILE A 290 -3.18 -20.82 -7.49
CA ILE A 290 -2.72 -21.50 -8.71
C ILE A 290 -3.88 -22.29 -9.34
N THR A 291 -4.65 -23.05 -8.54
CA THR A 291 -5.81 -23.77 -9.07
C THR A 291 -6.88 -22.83 -9.63
N ALA A 292 -7.13 -21.70 -8.98
CA ALA A 292 -8.04 -20.68 -9.52
C ALA A 292 -7.53 -20.07 -10.83
N LEU A 293 -6.21 -19.82 -10.95
CA LEU A 293 -5.61 -19.37 -12.21
C LEU A 293 -5.80 -20.39 -13.34
N LEU A 294 -5.72 -21.70 -13.05
CA LEU A 294 -5.99 -22.74 -14.04
C LEU A 294 -7.46 -22.72 -14.52
N HIS A 295 -8.42 -22.47 -13.61
CA HIS A 295 -9.84 -22.24 -13.98
C HIS A 295 -9.99 -21.04 -14.91
N PHE A 296 -9.34 -19.90 -14.60
CA PHE A 296 -9.38 -18.73 -15.46
C PHE A 296 -8.75 -18.98 -16.84
N LEU A 297 -7.62 -19.70 -16.90
CA LEU A 297 -6.99 -20.06 -18.17
C LEU A 297 -7.88 -21.00 -19.00
N HIS A 298 -8.64 -21.89 -18.37
CA HIS A 298 -9.66 -22.69 -19.06
C HIS A 298 -10.75 -21.81 -19.67
N ASN A 299 -11.25 -20.82 -18.93
CA ASN A 299 -12.24 -19.87 -19.44
C ASN A 299 -11.76 -19.09 -20.67
N ILE A 300 -10.46 -18.81 -20.78
CA ILE A 300 -9.86 -18.17 -21.96
C ILE A 300 -9.76 -19.16 -23.14
N VAL A 301 -9.29 -20.40 -22.91
CA VAL A 301 -9.02 -21.35 -24.00
C VAL A 301 -10.28 -22.03 -24.55
N SER A 302 -11.32 -22.21 -23.73
CA SER A 302 -12.56 -22.89 -24.10
C SER A 302 -13.29 -22.24 -25.30
N PRO A 303 -13.58 -20.91 -25.32
CA PRO A 303 -14.18 -20.26 -26.48
C PRO A 303 -13.26 -20.27 -27.72
N ILE A 304 -11.93 -20.26 -27.52
CA ILE A 304 -10.95 -20.36 -28.61
C ILE A 304 -11.03 -21.74 -29.27
N LEU A 305 -11.13 -22.82 -28.49
CA LEU A 305 -11.36 -24.17 -29.02
C LEU A 305 -12.65 -24.24 -29.84
N MET A 306 -13.75 -23.71 -29.31
CA MET A 306 -15.05 -23.70 -29.99
C MET A 306 -15.00 -22.93 -31.31
N SER A 307 -14.38 -21.75 -31.33
CA SER A 307 -14.24 -20.95 -32.56
C SER A 307 -13.32 -21.62 -33.59
N LEU A 308 -12.26 -22.30 -33.15
CA LEU A 308 -11.33 -23.03 -34.02
C LEU A 308 -11.98 -24.22 -34.73
N SER A 309 -12.84 -24.96 -34.01
CA SER A 309 -13.57 -26.08 -34.59
C SER A 309 -14.70 -25.59 -35.52
N ALA A 310 -15.43 -24.54 -35.12
CA ALA A 310 -16.55 -24.00 -35.92
C ALA A 310 -16.08 -23.31 -37.21
N ALA A 311 -14.97 -22.55 -37.17
CA ALA A 311 -14.45 -21.83 -38.34
C ALA A 311 -13.75 -22.74 -39.38
N ARG A 312 -13.70 -24.07 -39.15
CA ARG A 312 -13.01 -25.06 -39.99
C ARG A 312 -11.60 -24.61 -40.41
N ASN A 313 -10.88 -23.97 -39.48
CA ASN A 313 -9.62 -23.29 -39.80
C ASN A 313 -8.54 -24.33 -40.19
N PRO A 314 -7.93 -24.23 -41.39
CA PRO A 314 -6.93 -25.20 -41.84
C PRO A 314 -5.57 -25.09 -41.13
N SER A 315 -5.33 -24.04 -40.35
CA SER A 315 -4.04 -23.80 -39.69
C SER A 315 -3.80 -24.76 -38.53
N ARG A 316 -3.08 -25.86 -38.79
CA ARG A 316 -2.63 -26.83 -37.77
C ARG A 316 -1.85 -26.17 -36.63
N LYS A 317 -1.09 -25.12 -36.90
CA LYS A 317 -0.31 -24.40 -35.87
C LYS A 317 -1.20 -23.80 -34.78
N ARG A 318 -2.38 -23.28 -35.15
CA ARG A 318 -3.32 -22.67 -34.18
C ARG A 318 -4.01 -23.73 -33.33
N HIS A 319 -4.38 -24.86 -33.93
CA HIS A 319 -4.90 -26.03 -33.21
C HIS A 319 -3.88 -26.61 -32.23
N VAL A 320 -2.63 -26.81 -32.65
CA VAL A 320 -1.55 -27.33 -31.78
C VAL A 320 -1.34 -26.42 -30.58
N ARG A 321 -1.31 -25.09 -30.75
CA ARG A 321 -1.17 -24.15 -29.63
C ARG A 321 -2.31 -24.28 -28.62
N ALA A 322 -3.56 -24.28 -29.08
CA ALA A 322 -4.72 -24.45 -28.18
C ALA A 322 -4.66 -25.81 -27.44
N LEU A 323 -4.34 -26.89 -28.17
CA LEU A 323 -4.21 -28.22 -27.58
C LEU A 323 -3.05 -28.33 -26.58
N THR A 324 -1.93 -27.65 -26.81
CA THR A 324 -0.82 -27.62 -25.85
C THR A 324 -1.20 -26.91 -24.54
N VAL A 325 -1.98 -25.82 -24.61
CA VAL A 325 -2.52 -25.17 -23.41
C VAL A 325 -3.48 -26.11 -22.69
N CYS A 326 -4.32 -26.86 -23.40
CA CYS A 326 -5.22 -27.84 -22.79
C CYS A 326 -4.44 -28.99 -22.13
N ALA A 327 -3.38 -29.49 -22.76
CA ALA A 327 -2.51 -30.51 -22.19
C ALA A 327 -1.85 -29.98 -20.90
N PHE A 328 -1.38 -28.74 -20.91
CA PHE A 328 -0.87 -28.06 -19.71
C PHE A 328 -1.91 -27.96 -18.60
N LEU A 329 -3.16 -27.59 -18.93
CA LEU A 329 -4.27 -27.49 -17.97
C LEU A 329 -4.72 -28.84 -17.39
N VAL A 330 -4.38 -29.97 -18.01
CA VAL A 330 -4.62 -31.31 -17.45
C VAL A 330 -3.43 -31.78 -16.63
N VAL A 331 -2.22 -31.66 -17.16
CA VAL A 331 -1.00 -32.17 -16.51
C VAL A 331 -0.69 -31.40 -15.22
N THR A 332 -0.78 -30.08 -15.24
CA THR A 332 -0.43 -29.23 -14.09
C THR A 332 -1.25 -29.54 -12.82
N PRO A 333 -2.59 -29.58 -12.85
CA PRO A 333 -3.36 -29.93 -11.66
C PRO A 333 -3.13 -31.38 -11.22
N ILE A 334 -2.97 -32.34 -12.14
CA ILE A 334 -2.66 -33.73 -11.77
C ILE A 334 -1.31 -33.83 -11.05
N CYS A 335 -0.27 -33.18 -11.58
CA CYS A 335 1.04 -33.10 -10.94
C CYS A 335 0.96 -32.41 -9.57
N LEU A 336 0.22 -31.30 -9.46
CA LEU A 336 -0.01 -30.61 -8.18
C LEU A 336 -0.65 -31.55 -7.17
N LEU A 337 -1.72 -32.28 -7.54
CA LEU A 337 -2.38 -33.23 -6.65
C LEU A 337 -1.46 -34.37 -6.24
N ALA A 338 -0.72 -34.97 -7.18
CA ALA A 338 0.21 -36.04 -6.87
C ALA A 338 1.28 -35.60 -5.85
N VAL A 339 1.85 -34.40 -6.02
CA VAL A 339 2.81 -33.83 -5.07
C VAL A 339 2.15 -33.57 -3.72
N LEU A 340 0.96 -32.96 -3.68
CA LEU A 340 0.29 -32.62 -2.42
C LEU A 340 -0.09 -33.85 -1.60
N TRP A 341 -0.68 -34.87 -2.23
CA TRP A 341 -1.04 -36.13 -1.57
C TRP A 341 0.17 -36.94 -1.13
N SER A 342 1.31 -36.84 -1.82
CA SER A 342 2.54 -37.52 -1.39
C SER A 342 3.16 -36.93 -0.12
N ARG A 343 2.88 -35.65 0.17
CA ARG A 343 3.56 -34.90 1.24
C ARG A 343 2.68 -34.55 2.43
N HIS A 344 1.36 -34.53 2.27
CA HIS A 344 0.43 -34.08 3.30
C HIS A 344 -0.59 -35.16 3.64
N SER A 345 -0.95 -35.24 4.92
CA SER A 345 -2.07 -36.04 5.38
C SER A 345 -3.40 -35.48 4.86
N PRO A 346 -4.45 -36.31 4.79
CA PRO A 346 -5.79 -35.87 4.40
C PRO A 346 -6.25 -34.72 5.33
N SER A 347 -6.65 -33.59 4.76
CA SER A 347 -7.14 -32.42 5.49
C SER A 347 -8.25 -31.72 4.71
N THR A 348 -9.08 -30.93 5.39
CA THR A 348 -10.18 -30.15 4.79
C THR A 348 -9.69 -29.29 3.63
N TRP A 349 -8.55 -28.63 3.80
CA TRP A 349 -7.87 -27.87 2.73
C TRP A 349 -7.44 -28.74 1.55
N LEU A 350 -6.82 -29.90 1.80
CA LEU A 350 -6.37 -30.78 0.72
C LEU A 350 -7.57 -31.30 -0.10
N LEU A 351 -8.69 -31.61 0.56
CA LEU A 351 -9.94 -31.98 -0.09
C LEU A 351 -10.49 -30.84 -0.97
N ALA A 352 -10.47 -29.60 -0.48
CA ALA A 352 -10.90 -28.46 -1.28
C ALA A 352 -10.03 -28.26 -2.54
N VAL A 353 -8.70 -28.32 -2.40
CA VAL A 353 -7.77 -28.24 -3.54
C VAL A 353 -8.03 -29.39 -4.53
N THR A 354 -8.27 -30.61 -4.04
CA THR A 354 -8.57 -31.76 -4.91
C THR A 354 -9.85 -31.58 -5.69
N ALA A 355 -10.92 -31.11 -5.06
CA ALA A 355 -12.18 -30.85 -5.72
C ALA A 355 -12.00 -29.83 -6.85
N PHE A 356 -11.39 -28.68 -6.55
CA PHE A 356 -11.15 -27.65 -7.57
C PHE A 356 -10.22 -28.12 -8.70
N SER A 357 -9.16 -28.87 -8.39
CA SER A 357 -8.24 -29.37 -9.42
C SER A 357 -8.89 -30.43 -10.31
N VAL A 358 -9.68 -31.35 -9.76
CA VAL A 358 -10.44 -32.34 -10.56
C VAL A 358 -11.51 -31.65 -11.39
N GLU A 359 -12.18 -30.64 -10.84
CA GLU A 359 -13.16 -29.84 -11.56
C GLU A 359 -12.55 -29.17 -12.82
N VAL A 360 -11.37 -28.54 -12.71
CA VAL A 360 -10.65 -27.99 -13.89
C VAL A 360 -10.37 -29.09 -14.91
N VAL A 361 -9.85 -30.24 -14.48
CA VAL A 361 -9.50 -31.34 -15.39
C VAL A 361 -10.74 -31.80 -16.16
N VAL A 362 -11.86 -32.01 -15.47
CA VAL A 362 -13.12 -32.41 -16.10
C VAL A 362 -13.62 -31.33 -17.06
N LYS A 363 -13.59 -30.05 -16.66
CA LYS A 363 -13.95 -28.91 -17.54
C LYS A 363 -13.12 -28.89 -18.82
N VAL A 364 -11.81 -29.12 -18.72
CA VAL A 364 -10.90 -29.19 -19.88
C VAL A 364 -11.22 -30.40 -20.75
N LEU A 365 -11.47 -31.58 -20.16
CA LEU A 365 -11.84 -32.79 -20.90
C LEU A 365 -13.17 -32.64 -21.65
N VAL A 366 -14.16 -31.98 -21.05
CA VAL A 366 -15.44 -31.65 -21.68
C VAL A 366 -15.22 -30.69 -22.86
N SER A 367 -14.40 -29.65 -22.71
CA SER A 367 -14.03 -28.75 -23.82
C SER A 367 -13.27 -29.47 -24.93
N LEU A 368 -12.37 -30.40 -24.61
CA LEU A 368 -11.65 -31.20 -25.61
C LEU A 368 -12.57 -32.20 -26.32
N ALA A 369 -13.51 -32.83 -25.61
CA ALA A 369 -14.48 -33.74 -26.19
C ALA A 369 -15.41 -33.01 -27.17
N THR A 370 -15.96 -31.86 -26.77
CA THR A 370 -16.77 -31.01 -27.66
C THR A 370 -15.99 -30.52 -28.88
N TYR A 371 -14.76 -30.05 -28.68
CA TYR A 371 -13.85 -29.69 -29.78
C TYR A 371 -13.62 -30.86 -30.74
N THR A 372 -13.38 -32.06 -30.21
CA THR A 372 -13.13 -33.26 -31.02
C THR A 372 -14.37 -33.65 -31.82
N LEU A 373 -15.56 -33.60 -31.22
CA LEU A 373 -16.83 -33.86 -31.89
C LEU A 373 -17.06 -32.89 -33.06
N PHE A 374 -16.85 -31.58 -32.85
CA PHE A 374 -16.95 -30.60 -33.92
C PHE A 374 -15.88 -30.76 -35.00
N LEU A 375 -14.66 -31.15 -34.64
CA LEU A 375 -13.60 -31.41 -35.63
C LEU A 375 -13.90 -32.65 -36.47
N LEU A 376 -14.50 -33.69 -35.88
CA LEU A 376 -14.94 -34.90 -36.58
C LEU A 376 -16.09 -34.58 -37.54
N ASP A 377 -17.07 -33.80 -37.09
CA ASP A 377 -18.16 -33.32 -37.94
C ASP A 377 -17.64 -32.51 -39.12
N ALA A 378 -16.72 -31.58 -38.88
CA ALA A 378 -16.07 -30.78 -39.92
C ALA A 378 -15.23 -31.61 -40.91
N ARG A 379 -14.88 -32.86 -40.61
CA ARG A 379 -14.20 -33.79 -41.54
C ARG A 379 -15.17 -34.68 -42.31
N ARG A 380 -16.40 -34.86 -41.83
CA ARG A 380 -17.42 -35.65 -42.52
C ARG A 380 -18.02 -34.87 -43.68
N GLN A 381 -18.43 -35.60 -44.72
CA GLN A 381 -19.13 -35.08 -45.89
C GLN A 381 -20.66 -35.14 -45.71
N THR A 382 -21.13 -36.03 -44.82
CA THR A 382 -22.55 -36.27 -44.52
C THR A 382 -22.94 -35.60 -43.21
N PHE A 383 -24.13 -35.01 -43.16
CA PHE A 383 -24.70 -34.40 -41.95
C PHE A 383 -24.81 -35.43 -40.80
N TRP A 384 -24.38 -35.06 -39.59
CA TRP A 384 -24.41 -35.93 -38.42
C TRP A 384 -25.59 -35.60 -37.50
N GLU A 385 -26.75 -36.21 -37.75
CA GLU A 385 -27.99 -35.94 -37.00
C GLU A 385 -27.88 -36.13 -35.48
N LYS A 386 -27.07 -37.09 -35.02
CA LYS A 386 -26.88 -37.39 -33.59
C LYS A 386 -25.80 -36.55 -32.91
N LEU A 387 -25.17 -35.59 -33.60
CA LEU A 387 -24.10 -34.77 -33.02
C LEU A 387 -24.61 -33.99 -31.81
N ASP A 388 -25.80 -33.42 -31.91
CA ASP A 388 -26.41 -32.62 -30.85
C ASP A 388 -26.68 -33.46 -29.59
N ASP A 389 -27.10 -34.72 -29.75
CA ASP A 389 -27.27 -35.66 -28.63
C ASP A 389 -25.94 -35.93 -27.92
N TYR A 390 -24.86 -36.17 -28.67
CA TYR A 390 -23.54 -36.38 -28.09
C TYR A 390 -23.01 -35.14 -27.37
N LEU A 391 -23.20 -33.95 -27.96
CA LEU A 391 -22.85 -32.68 -27.33
C LEU A 391 -23.64 -32.47 -26.04
N TYR A 392 -24.93 -32.81 -26.04
CA TYR A 392 -25.78 -32.76 -24.86
C TYR A 392 -25.26 -33.70 -23.76
N TYR A 393 -24.97 -34.97 -24.06
CA TYR A 393 -24.47 -35.92 -23.07
C TYR A 393 -23.14 -35.47 -22.45
N VAL A 394 -22.20 -34.97 -23.26
CA VAL A 394 -20.90 -34.50 -22.79
C VAL A 394 -21.05 -33.27 -21.88
N ARG A 395 -21.90 -32.30 -22.25
CA ARG A 395 -22.17 -31.11 -21.43
C ARG A 395 -22.92 -31.45 -20.15
N ALA A 396 -23.92 -32.33 -20.23
CA ALA A 396 -24.67 -32.79 -19.07
C ALA A 396 -23.76 -33.47 -18.05
N PHE A 397 -22.85 -34.34 -18.49
CA PHE A 397 -21.85 -34.97 -17.63
C PHE A 397 -20.96 -33.93 -16.92
N GLY A 398 -20.41 -32.96 -17.66
CA GLY A 398 -19.59 -31.89 -17.08
C GLY A 398 -20.32 -31.12 -15.98
N ASN A 399 -21.56 -30.69 -16.26
CA ASN A 399 -22.39 -29.94 -15.31
C ASN A 399 -22.78 -30.79 -14.09
N SER A 400 -23.06 -32.09 -14.27
CA SER A 400 -23.35 -32.99 -13.15
C SER A 400 -22.15 -33.17 -12.22
N VAL A 401 -20.93 -33.27 -12.76
CA VAL A 401 -19.70 -33.37 -11.97
C VAL A 401 -19.43 -32.07 -11.21
N GLU A 402 -19.57 -30.91 -11.86
CA GLU A 402 -19.45 -29.60 -11.21
C GLU A 402 -20.45 -29.44 -10.05
N PHE A 403 -21.71 -29.83 -10.28
CA PHE A 403 -22.72 -29.82 -9.23
C PHE A 403 -22.37 -30.73 -8.05
N CYS A 404 -21.87 -31.94 -8.32
CA CYS A 404 -21.45 -32.88 -7.29
C CYS A 404 -20.30 -32.33 -6.43
N PHE A 405 -19.26 -31.76 -7.06
CA PHE A 405 -18.16 -31.11 -6.33
C PHE A 405 -18.60 -29.87 -5.58
N GLY A 406 -19.55 -29.10 -6.11
CA GLY A 406 -20.17 -27.98 -5.40
C GLY A 406 -20.82 -28.41 -4.09
N ILE A 407 -21.56 -29.54 -4.09
CA ILE A 407 -22.14 -30.12 -2.88
C ILE A 407 -21.06 -30.58 -1.90
N LEU A 408 -20.01 -31.26 -2.38
CA LEU A 408 -18.89 -31.71 -1.55
C LEU A 408 -18.18 -30.54 -0.87
N LEU A 409 -17.93 -29.45 -1.61
CA LEU A 409 -17.32 -28.24 -1.08
C LEU A 409 -18.24 -27.50 -0.09
N PHE A 410 -19.55 -27.52 -0.33
CA PHE A 410 -20.52 -26.96 0.60
C PHE A 410 -20.48 -27.68 1.96
N PHE A 411 -20.51 -29.02 1.96
CA PHE A 411 -20.37 -29.79 3.20
C PHE A 411 -19.00 -29.64 3.84
N ASN A 412 -17.93 -29.55 3.05
CA ASN A 412 -16.58 -29.27 3.55
C ASN A 412 -16.52 -27.90 4.26
N GLY A 413 -17.13 -26.86 3.67
CA GLY A 413 -17.24 -25.54 4.27
C GLY A 413 -18.08 -25.53 5.54
N ALA A 414 -19.21 -26.23 5.55
CA ALA A 414 -20.04 -26.41 6.74
C ALA A 414 -19.29 -27.11 7.87
N TRP A 415 -18.49 -28.14 7.54
CA TRP A 415 -17.64 -28.84 8.50
C TRP A 415 -16.61 -27.91 9.14
N ILE A 416 -15.91 -27.10 8.33
CA ILE A 416 -14.95 -26.10 8.83
C ILE A 416 -15.65 -25.13 9.79
N LEU A 417 -16.84 -24.64 9.43
CA LEU A 417 -17.56 -23.68 10.26
C LEU A 417 -17.93 -24.28 11.62
N VAL A 418 -18.52 -25.47 11.62
CA VAL A 418 -19.03 -26.12 12.84
C VAL A 418 -17.90 -26.61 13.74
N PHE A 419 -16.86 -27.22 13.18
CA PHE A 419 -15.83 -27.92 13.96
C PHE A 419 -14.49 -27.20 14.05
N GLU A 420 -14.08 -26.41 13.05
CA GLU A 420 -12.78 -25.71 13.09
C GLU A 420 -12.91 -24.25 13.59
N SER A 421 -14.04 -23.57 13.37
CA SER A 421 -14.27 -22.22 13.93
C SER A 421 -15.13 -22.19 15.21
N GLY A 422 -15.78 -23.30 15.57
CA GLY A 422 -16.59 -23.41 16.78
C GLY A 422 -15.81 -23.40 18.10
N GLU A 423 -14.49 -23.65 18.08
CA GLU A 423 -13.63 -23.61 19.28
C GLU A 423 -13.35 -22.19 19.81
N PHE A 424 -13.85 -21.13 19.15
CA PHE A 424 -13.73 -19.74 19.63
C PHE A 424 -14.78 -19.30 20.64
N PHE A 425 -15.72 -20.17 21.02
CA PHE A 425 -16.59 -19.96 22.19
C PHE A 425 -16.23 -20.98 23.28
N PRO A 426 -15.37 -20.63 24.26
CA PRO A 426 -15.25 -21.44 25.45
C PRO A 426 -16.57 -21.33 26.24
N LEU A 427 -17.22 -22.47 26.46
CA LEU A 427 -18.11 -22.67 27.61
C LEU A 427 -17.26 -22.87 28.86
#